data_AF-A0A150M6V5-F1
#
_entry.id   AF-A0A150M6V5-F1
#
_cell.length_a   1.000
_cell.length_b   1.000
_cell.length_c   1.000
_cell.angle_alpha   90.00
_cell.angle_beta   90.00
_cell.angle_gamma   90.00
#
_symmetry.space_group_name_H-M   'P 1'
#
loop_
_entity.id
_entity.type
_entity.pdbx_description
1 polymer ?
#
loop_
_entity_poly.entity_id
_entity_poly.type
_entity_poly.pdbx_seq_one_letter_code
_entity_poly.pdbx_strand_id
1 'polypeptide(L)'
;MTLITVAHQEAPAAAKTAEKIAAYMRKQLSNEAVVLGPVASPIARLHDRYRYQCMIKYKREPNVTAALKAVIDRYQADAAHGGAAITVDTNPYMMM
;
A
#
# COMPACT_ATOMS: atom_id res chain seq x y z
N MET A 1 -10.94 6.40 3.44
CA MET A 1 -9.69 5.77 3.93
C MET A 1 -9.27 4.70 2.95
N THR A 2 -7.98 4.39 2.86
CA THR A 2 -7.46 3.36 1.95
C THR A 2 -6.46 2.48 2.66
N LEU A 3 -6.53 1.18 2.43
CA LEU A 3 -5.55 0.20 2.92
C LEU A 3 -4.75 -0.33 1.73
N ILE A 4 -3.42 -0.24 1.82
CA ILE A 4 -2.50 -0.83 0.86
C ILE A 4 -1.84 -2.03 1.53
N THR A 5 -1.95 -3.20 0.92
CA THR A 5 -1.29 -4.43 1.36
C THR A 5 -0.21 -4.81 0.36
N VAL A 6 0.96 -5.16 0.87
CA VAL A 6 2.13 -5.61 0.12
C VAL A 6 2.41 -7.05 0.52
N ALA A 7 2.51 -7.96 -0.44
CA ALA A 7 2.81 -9.37 -0.22
C ALA A 7 4.05 -9.80 -1.03
N HIS A 8 5.02 -10.46 -0.37
CA HIS A 8 6.23 -10.99 -1.01
C HIS A 8 6.69 -12.28 -0.31
N GLN A 9 7.36 -13.19 -1.03
CA GLN A 9 7.88 -14.44 -0.45
C GLN A 9 8.94 -14.18 0.63
N GLU A 10 9.79 -13.18 0.42
CA GLU A 10 10.77 -12.71 1.39
C GLU A 10 10.26 -11.53 2.24
N ALA A 11 10.35 -11.66 3.57
CA ALA A 11 9.93 -10.62 4.51
C ALA A 11 10.69 -9.28 4.35
N PRO A 12 12.03 -9.25 4.16
CA PRO A 12 12.76 -8.00 3.97
C PRO A 12 12.33 -7.26 2.71
N ALA A 13 12.03 -8.00 1.63
CA ALA A 13 11.55 -7.42 0.38
C ALA A 13 10.12 -6.86 0.51
N ALA A 14 9.24 -7.54 1.24
CA ALA A 14 7.90 -7.03 1.55
C ALA A 14 7.98 -5.71 2.35
N ALA A 15 8.76 -5.70 3.44
CA ALA A 15 8.94 -4.53 4.30
C ALA A 15 9.53 -3.34 3.52
N LYS A 16 10.63 -3.56 2.79
CA LYS A 16 11.28 -2.53 1.98
C LYS A 16 10.36 -1.96 0.90
N THR A 17 9.53 -2.80 0.30
CA THR A 17 8.55 -2.34 -0.71
C THR A 17 7.44 -1.51 -0.06
N ALA A 18 6.93 -1.95 1.09
CA ALA A 18 5.92 -1.21 1.84
C ALA A 18 6.45 0.14 2.35
N GLU A 19 7.72 0.23 2.78
CA GLU A 19 8.38 1.48 3.16
C GLU A 19 8.48 2.45 1.98
N LYS A 20 8.90 1.95 0.81
CA LYS A 20 8.97 2.76 -0.42
C LYS A 20 7.60 3.31 -0.80
N ILE A 21 6.56 2.48 -0.73
CA ILE A 21 5.19 2.90 -1.03
C ILE A 21 4.73 3.95 -0.02
N ALA A 22 4.91 3.71 1.28
CA ALA A 22 4.52 4.68 2.31
C ALA A 22 5.24 6.02 2.15
N ALA A 23 6.56 6.00 1.85
CA ALA A 23 7.34 7.21 1.60
C ALA A 23 6.89 7.94 0.32
N TYR A 24 6.56 7.20 -0.74
CA TYR A 24 6.00 7.79 -1.96
C TYR A 24 4.66 8.46 -1.69
N MET A 25 3.74 7.79 -1.00
CA MET A 25 2.43 8.35 -0.66
C MET A 25 2.55 9.62 0.17
N ARG A 26 3.44 9.65 1.17
CA ARG A 26 3.70 10.86 1.97
C ARG A 26 4.17 12.05 1.15
N LYS A 27 4.84 11.82 0.01
CA LYS A 27 5.33 12.89 -0.87
C LYS A 27 4.28 13.36 -1.88
N GLN A 28 3.32 12.51 -2.23
CA GLN A 28 2.32 12.81 -3.27
C GLN A 28 1.02 13.38 -2.72
N LEU A 29 0.68 13.05 -1.48
CA LEU A 29 -0.55 13.50 -0.84
C LEU A 29 -0.33 14.82 -0.10
N SER A 30 -1.40 15.57 0.10
CA SER A 30 -1.37 16.80 0.89
C SER A 30 -1.13 16.51 2.38
N ASN A 31 -0.84 17.57 3.14
CA ASN A 31 -0.69 17.48 4.59
C ASN A 31 -2.00 17.10 5.32
N GLU A 32 -3.15 17.10 4.64
CA GLU A 32 -4.43 16.65 5.19
C GLU A 32 -4.56 15.12 5.20
N ALA A 33 -3.73 14.42 4.42
CA ALA A 33 -3.66 12.98 4.41
C ALA A 33 -2.62 12.46 5.42
N VAL A 34 -3.00 11.43 6.17
CA VAL A 34 -2.13 10.77 7.15
C VAL A 34 -1.82 9.35 6.68
N VAL A 35 -0.53 9.07 6.46
CA VAL A 35 -0.03 7.74 6.10
C VAL A 35 0.52 7.02 7.33
N LEU A 36 -0.20 6.00 7.78
CA LEU A 36 0.15 5.15 8.92
C LEU A 36 0.84 3.86 8.43
N GLY A 37 1.99 3.54 9.03
CA GLY A 37 2.80 2.37 8.68
C GLY A 37 4.06 2.70 7.86
N PRO A 38 4.68 1.70 7.20
CA PRO A 38 4.19 0.32 7.08
C PRO A 38 4.27 -0.44 8.41
N VAL A 39 3.32 -1.34 8.63
CA VAL A 39 3.33 -2.30 9.74
C VAL A 39 3.13 -3.70 9.21
N ALA A 40 3.56 -4.72 9.95
CA ALA A 40 3.17 -6.10 9.63
C ALA A 40 1.64 -6.19 9.58
N SER A 41 1.12 -6.87 8.56
CA SER A 41 -0.34 -7.08 8.48
C SER A 41 -0.82 -7.96 9.65
N PRO A 42 -2.09 -7.81 10.11
CA PRO A 42 -2.65 -8.61 11.19
C PRO A 42 -2.46 -10.13 11.00
N ILE A 43 -2.50 -10.59 9.74
CA ILE A 43 -1.96 -11.89 9.37
C ILE A 43 -0.64 -11.62 8.65
N ALA A 44 0.47 -11.92 9.34
CA ALA A 44 1.81 -11.56 8.90
C ALA A 44 2.30 -12.38 7.69
N ARG A 45 1.77 -13.59 7.48
CA ARG A 45 2.09 -14.47 6.33
C ARG A 45 0.85 -15.23 5.88
N LEU A 46 0.61 -15.27 4.57
CA LEU A 46 -0.46 -16.04 3.95
C LEU A 46 0.02 -16.57 2.60
N HIS A 47 -0.30 -17.84 2.29
CA HIS A 47 0.13 -18.50 1.05
C HIS A 47 1.63 -18.31 0.77
N ASP A 48 2.45 -18.59 1.79
CA ASP A 48 3.91 -18.48 1.73
C ASP A 48 4.48 -17.07 1.51
N ARG A 49 3.66 -16.02 1.61
CA ARG A 49 4.09 -14.64 1.40
C ARG A 49 3.89 -13.81 2.65
N TYR A 50 4.93 -13.11 3.07
CA TYR A 50 4.90 -12.12 4.14
C TYR A 50 4.14 -10.89 3.69
N ARG A 51 3.39 -10.30 4.62
CA ARG A 51 2.49 -9.19 4.34
C ARG A 51 2.73 -8.01 5.24
N TYR A 52 2.82 -6.85 4.60
CA TYR A 52 2.90 -5.55 5.25
C TYR A 52 1.77 -4.67 4.73
N GLN A 53 1.33 -3.74 5.56
CA GLN A 53 0.26 -2.83 5.18
C GLN A 53 0.54 -1.38 5.57
N CYS A 54 0.00 -0.48 4.76
CA CYS A 54 -0.01 0.96 4.97
C CYS A 54 -1.46 1.42 4.95
N MET A 55 -1.87 2.21 5.93
CA MET A 55 -3.21 2.81 5.94
C MET A 55 -3.11 4.30 5.66
N ILE A 56 -3.90 4.78 4.70
CA ILE A 56 -3.99 6.19 4.33
C ILE A 56 -5.35 6.72 4.79
N LYS A 57 -5.32 7.67 5.72
CA LYS A 57 -6.51 8.38 6.20
C LYS A 57 -6.55 9.76 5.56
N TYR A 58 -7.67 10.09 4.93
CA TYR A 58 -7.92 11.39 4.29
C TYR A 58 -9.42 11.63 4.25
N LYS A 59 -9.84 12.90 4.28
CA LYS A 59 -11.25 13.31 4.10
C LYS A 59 -11.54 13.63 2.63
N ARG A 60 -10.73 14.50 2.02
CA ARG A 60 -10.73 14.82 0.60
C ARG A 60 -9.29 14.92 0.16
N GLU A 61 -8.90 14.11 -0.81
CA GLU A 61 -7.53 14.12 -1.32
C GLU A 61 -7.58 13.88 -2.83
N PRO A 62 -7.45 14.93 -3.66
CA PRO A 62 -7.59 14.81 -5.11
C PRO A 62 -6.49 13.94 -5.73
N ASN A 63 -5.30 13.88 -5.12
CA ASN A 63 -4.16 13.18 -5.69
C ASN A 63 -4.11 11.69 -5.31
N VAL A 64 -4.96 11.22 -4.41
CA VAL A 64 -4.87 9.84 -3.89
C VAL A 64 -5.06 8.81 -4.98
N THR A 65 -6.03 9.00 -5.88
CA THR A 65 -6.31 8.05 -6.97
C THR A 65 -5.14 7.96 -7.94
N ALA A 66 -4.55 9.10 -8.31
CA ALA A 66 -3.40 9.13 -9.20
C ALA A 66 -2.16 8.49 -8.56
N ALA A 67 -1.90 8.79 -7.28
CA ALA A 67 -0.79 8.19 -6.54
C ALA A 67 -0.96 6.67 -6.36
N LEU A 68 -2.17 6.19 -6.06
CA LEU A 68 -2.48 4.76 -5.97
C LEU A 68 -2.28 4.06 -7.31
N LYS A 69 -2.76 4.67 -8.40
CA LYS A 69 -2.56 4.14 -9.75
C LYS A 69 -1.08 4.02 -10.10
N ALA A 70 -0.27 5.04 -9.81
CA ALA A 70 1.17 5.00 -10.05
C ALA A 70 1.87 3.88 -9.26
N VAL A 71 1.42 3.60 -8.03
CA VAL A 71 1.93 2.47 -7.25
C VAL A 71 1.52 1.13 -7.88
N ILE A 72 0.25 0.96 -8.26
CA ILE A 72 -0.21 -0.27 -8.91
C ILE A 72 0.56 -0.51 -10.20
N ASP A 73 0.59 0.48 -11.09
CA ASP A 73 1.24 0.38 -12.40
C ASP A 73 2.73 0.04 -12.26
N ARG A 74 3.41 0.57 -11.23
CA ARG A 74 4.83 0.27 -10.95
C ARG A 74 5.09 -1.18 -10.56
N TYR A 75 4.25 -1.79 -9.74
CA TYR A 75 4.51 -3.11 -9.17
C TYR A 75 3.71 -4.23 -9.84
N GLN A 76 2.76 -3.90 -10.73
CA GLN A 76 1.94 -4.88 -11.45
C GLN A 76 2.77 -5.79 -12.35
N ALA A 77 3.77 -5.24 -13.06
CA ALA A 77 4.67 -6.04 -13.91
C ALA A 77 5.58 -6.95 -13.07
N ASP A 78 6.17 -6.40 -12.00
CA ASP A 78 7.07 -7.15 -11.12
C ASP A 78 6.37 -8.32 -10.44
N ALA A 79 5.10 -8.17 -10.06
CA ALA A 79 4.32 -9.23 -9.40
C ALA A 79 4.17 -10.50 -10.25
N ALA A 80 4.14 -10.38 -11.58
CA ALA A 80 4.07 -11.53 -12.50
C ALA A 80 5.37 -12.33 -12.54
N HIS A 81 6.49 -11.71 -12.16
CA HIS A 81 7.83 -12.30 -12.17
C HIS A 81 8.34 -12.65 -10.76
N GLY A 82 7.42 -12.84 -9.80
CA GLY A 82 7.77 -13.18 -8.41
C GLY A 82 8.04 -11.98 -7.50
N GLY A 83 7.92 -10.75 -8.01
CA GLY A 83 8.03 -9.53 -7.24
C GLY A 83 6.85 -9.29 -6.29
N ALA A 84 6.83 -8.11 -5.67
CA ALA A 84 5.85 -7.80 -4.63
C ALA A 84 4.46 -7.59 -5.23
N ALA A 85 3.47 -8.33 -4.74
CA ALA A 85 2.08 -8.10 -5.09
C ALA A 85 1.48 -7.00 -4.23
N ILE A 86 0.81 -6.04 -4.87
CA ILE A 86 0.15 -4.92 -4.21
C ILE A 86 -1.36 -5.09 -4.33
N THR A 87 -2.05 -4.95 -3.21
CA THR A 87 -3.51 -4.93 -3.16
C THR A 87 -3.96 -3.64 -2.50
N VAL A 88 -4.90 -2.95 -3.13
CA VAL A 88 -5.44 -1.69 -2.63
C VAL A 88 -6.92 -1.89 -2.34
N ASP A 89 -7.31 -1.63 -1.09
CA ASP A 89 -8.71 -1.59 -0.66
C ASP A 89 -9.09 -0.13 -0.36
N THR A 90 -9.92 0.41 -1.23
CA THR A 90 -10.56 1.73 -1.09
C THR A 90 -12.00 1.54 -0.61
N ASN A 91 -12.22 0.94 0.55
CA ASN A 91 -13.57 0.68 1.05
C ASN A 91 -14.38 2.00 1.19
N PRO A 92 -15.37 2.28 0.32
CA PRO A 92 -16.05 3.58 0.27
C PRO A 92 -17.21 3.71 1.27
N TYR A 93 -17.55 2.64 2.00
CA TYR A 93 -18.74 2.54 2.86
C TYR A 93 -18.71 3.36 4.17
N MET A 94 -17.85 4.36 4.29
CA MET A 94 -17.86 5.34 5.40
C MET A 94 -18.03 6.80 4.94
N MET A 95 -18.53 7.03 3.72
CA MET A 95 -19.17 8.30 3.37
C MET A 95 -20.69 8.14 3.52
N MET A 96 -21.17 8.18 4.76
CA MET A 96 -22.57 8.47 5.09
C MET A 96 -22.61 9.61 6.10
#